data_AF-A0A7C4ZTJ3-F1
#
_entry.id   AF-A0A7C4ZTJ3-F1
#
_cell.length_a   1.000
_cell.length_b   1.000
_cell.length_c   1.000
_cell.angle_alpha   90.00
_cell.angle_beta   90.00
_cell.angle_gamma   90.00
#
_symmetry.space_group_name_H-M   'P 1'
#
loop_
_entity.id
_entity.type
_entity.pdbx_description
1 polymer ?
#
loop_
_entity_poly.entity_id
_entity_poly.type
_entity_poly.pdbx_seq_one_letter_code
_entity_poly.pdbx_strand_id
1 'polypeptide(L)'
;MEHDLSFIIKAINDINNSIWLGDFKKAVEIADLNLRILSKLEISELQRTAIELREIIRQIRKDSKEKEIENRRLWVAEQVSKEMEKKELNAVKNIFGVLAIHLLNLRETIRYFMEATSQVTLEDSSKKDLEEERFLKETNRYRYTIQRLPDKWEVRAILDKTASLWNLENLRRELSNYNFWIEEIHKRRPSRTFELYAQDMYVQVTGQENQVEMSIYTPATTDARQRVNKITETILKLLAQ
;
A
#
# COMPACT_ATOMS: atom_id res chain seq x y z
N MET A 1 -12.60 -25.95 -11.38
CA MET A 1 -12.60 -24.69 -10.61
C MET A 1 -11.90 -23.65 -11.45
N GLU A 2 -12.61 -22.65 -11.95
CA GLU A 2 -11.93 -21.44 -12.42
C GLU A 2 -11.23 -20.83 -11.21
N HIS A 3 -9.91 -20.74 -11.27
CA HIS A 3 -9.14 -20.15 -10.20
C HIS A 3 -9.31 -18.63 -10.26
N ASP A 4 -10.13 -18.08 -9.37
CA ASP A 4 -10.36 -16.64 -9.26
C ASP A 4 -9.07 -15.95 -8.76
N LEU A 5 -8.44 -15.14 -9.61
CA LEU A 5 -7.24 -14.37 -9.29
C LEU A 5 -7.52 -13.20 -8.33
N SER A 6 -8.79 -12.84 -8.12
CA SER A 6 -9.19 -11.66 -7.35
C SER A 6 -8.66 -11.68 -5.91
N PHE A 7 -8.60 -12.86 -5.27
CA PHE A 7 -8.20 -12.94 -3.87
C PHE A 7 -6.71 -12.62 -3.68
N ILE A 8 -5.83 -13.05 -4.61
CA ILE A 8 -4.39 -12.75 -4.52
C ILE A 8 -4.13 -11.28 -4.82
N ILE A 9 -4.80 -10.73 -5.83
CA ILE A 9 -4.70 -9.30 -6.15
C ILE A 9 -5.13 -8.47 -4.93
N LYS A 10 -6.25 -8.84 -4.30
CA LYS A 10 -6.70 -8.22 -3.06
C LYS A 10 -5.67 -8.36 -1.95
N ALA A 11 -5.08 -9.53 -1.75
CA ALA A 11 -4.05 -9.75 -0.76
C ALA A 11 -2.81 -8.87 -0.98
N ILE A 12 -2.34 -8.73 -2.22
CA ILE A 12 -1.20 -7.86 -2.56
C ILE A 12 -1.53 -6.40 -2.24
N ASN A 13 -2.74 -5.94 -2.59
CA ASN A 13 -3.19 -4.59 -2.26
C ASN A 13 -3.30 -4.38 -0.75
N ASP A 14 -3.83 -5.35 -0.01
CA ASP A 14 -3.95 -5.27 1.45
C ASP A 14 -2.59 -5.27 2.14
N ILE A 15 -1.61 -6.01 1.61
CA ILE A 15 -0.21 -5.98 2.05
C ILE A 15 0.39 -4.60 1.79
N ASN A 16 0.26 -4.07 0.58
CA ASN A 16 0.77 -2.75 0.22
C ASN A 16 0.18 -1.65 1.13
N ASN A 17 -1.12 -1.70 1.38
CA ASN A 17 -1.80 -0.80 2.30
C ASN A 17 -1.27 -0.93 3.74
N SER A 18 -1.00 -2.15 4.20
CA SER A 18 -0.47 -2.39 5.53
C SER A 18 0.98 -1.89 5.67
N ILE A 19 1.82 -2.10 4.65
CA ILE A 19 3.17 -1.53 4.56
C ILE A 19 3.14 -0.01 4.56
N TRP A 20 2.24 0.60 3.80
CA TRP A 20 2.12 2.05 3.72
C TRP A 20 1.70 2.67 5.06
N LEU A 21 0.79 1.99 5.78
CA LEU A 21 0.43 2.27 7.17
C LEU A 21 1.52 1.85 8.18
N GLY A 22 2.64 1.27 7.73
CA GLY A 22 3.74 0.73 8.55
C GLY A 22 3.34 -0.38 9.53
N ASP A 23 2.21 -1.04 9.29
CA ASP A 23 1.80 -2.25 9.99
C ASP A 23 2.40 -3.48 9.28
N PHE A 24 3.72 -3.63 9.43
CA PHE A 24 4.48 -4.73 8.83
C PHE A 24 4.05 -6.10 9.36
N LYS A 25 3.60 -6.17 10.62
CA LYS A 25 3.09 -7.40 11.21
C LYS A 25 1.84 -7.89 10.48
N LYS A 26 0.84 -7.00 10.30
CA LYS A 26 -0.37 -7.35 9.54
C LYS A 26 -0.07 -7.67 8.08
N ALA A 27 0.90 -6.98 7.47
CA ALA A 27 1.38 -7.31 6.13
C ALA A 27 1.89 -8.77 6.03
N VAL A 28 2.69 -9.23 6.99
CA VAL A 28 3.15 -10.63 7.07
C VAL A 28 1.98 -11.59 7.31
N GLU A 29 1.06 -11.26 8.22
CA GLU A 29 -0.11 -12.10 8.51
C GLU A 29 -0.99 -12.32 7.27
N ILE A 30 -1.25 -11.26 6.49
CA ILE A 30 -1.98 -11.35 5.23
C ILE A 30 -1.22 -12.24 4.23
N ALA A 31 0.09 -12.05 4.10
CA ALA A 31 0.91 -12.86 3.20
C ALA A 31 0.88 -14.34 3.59
N ASP A 32 1.05 -14.66 4.88
CA ASP A 32 1.03 -16.04 5.38
C ASP A 32 -0.33 -16.71 5.19
N LEU A 33 -1.44 -16.00 5.48
CA LEU A 33 -2.79 -16.53 5.25
C LEU A 33 -2.99 -16.90 3.78
N ASN A 34 -2.61 -16.02 2.86
CA ASN A 34 -2.82 -16.23 1.44
C ASN A 34 -1.86 -17.29 0.85
N LEU A 35 -0.64 -17.39 1.34
CA LEU A 35 0.28 -18.48 1.00
C LEU A 35 -0.24 -19.85 1.49
N ARG A 36 -0.91 -19.91 2.65
CA ARG A 36 -1.57 -21.14 3.13
C ARG A 36 -2.79 -21.54 2.30
N ILE A 37 -3.52 -20.57 1.76
CA ILE A 37 -4.62 -20.85 0.82
C ILE A 37 -4.03 -21.38 -0.48
N LEU A 38 -3.01 -20.69 -0.99
CA LEU A 38 -2.31 -21.11 -2.19
C LEU A 38 -1.71 -22.51 -2.02
N SER A 39 -1.14 -22.88 -0.85
CA SER A 39 -0.40 -24.15 -0.68
C SER A 39 -1.27 -25.38 -0.86
N LYS A 40 -2.59 -25.23 -0.71
CA LYS A 40 -3.60 -26.25 -1.00
C LYS A 40 -3.87 -26.43 -2.50
N LEU A 41 -3.31 -25.58 -3.37
CA LEU A 41 -3.53 -25.55 -4.83
C LEU A 41 -2.32 -26.08 -5.64
N GLU A 42 -1.51 -26.98 -5.08
CA GLU A 42 -0.33 -27.56 -5.76
C GLU A 42 0.73 -26.49 -6.17
N ILE A 43 1.00 -25.50 -5.30
CA ILE A 43 1.95 -24.38 -5.56
C ILE A 43 3.26 -24.83 -6.17
N SER A 44 3.86 -25.92 -5.71
CA SER A 44 5.19 -26.34 -6.16
C SER A 44 5.21 -26.57 -7.69
N GLU A 45 4.11 -27.06 -8.26
CA GLU A 45 3.93 -27.17 -9.70
C GLU A 45 3.76 -25.77 -10.33
N LEU A 46 2.92 -24.92 -9.75
CA LEU A 46 2.69 -23.54 -10.22
C LEU A 46 3.99 -22.71 -10.24
N GLN A 47 4.80 -22.80 -9.18
CA GLN A 47 6.10 -22.14 -9.05
C GLN A 47 7.08 -22.67 -10.08
N ARG A 48 7.17 -23.99 -10.26
CA ARG A 48 8.02 -24.60 -11.27
C ARG A 48 7.64 -24.09 -12.67
N THR A 49 6.36 -24.15 -13.04
CA THR A 49 5.84 -23.64 -14.31
C THR A 49 6.16 -22.14 -14.49
N ALA A 50 6.02 -21.33 -13.45
CA ALA A 50 6.34 -19.90 -13.50
C ALA A 50 7.84 -19.62 -13.69
N ILE A 51 8.71 -20.37 -13.01
CA ILE A 51 10.17 -20.26 -13.17
C ILE A 51 10.57 -20.67 -14.58
N GLU A 52 10.10 -21.82 -15.06
CA GLU A 52 10.38 -22.33 -16.41
C GLU A 52 9.96 -21.33 -17.49
N LEU A 53 8.75 -20.75 -17.39
CA LEU A 53 8.30 -19.77 -18.38
C LEU A 53 9.09 -18.46 -18.30
N ARG A 54 9.50 -18.03 -17.09
CA ARG A 54 10.35 -16.85 -16.92
C ARG A 54 11.68 -17.03 -17.67
N GLU A 55 12.27 -18.21 -17.60
CA GLU A 55 13.51 -18.53 -18.33
C GLU A 55 13.31 -18.53 -19.84
N ILE A 56 12.22 -19.14 -20.33
CA ILE A 56 11.83 -19.13 -21.74
C ILE A 56 11.66 -17.70 -22.25
N ILE A 57 10.87 -16.87 -21.55
CA ILE A 57 10.64 -15.47 -21.91
C ILE A 57 11.96 -14.70 -21.92
N ARG A 58 12.84 -14.94 -20.94
CA ARG A 58 14.16 -14.28 -20.87
C ARG A 58 15.00 -14.62 -22.09
N GLN A 59 15.05 -15.90 -22.47
CA GLN A 59 15.81 -16.36 -23.64
C GLN A 59 15.24 -15.79 -24.94
N ILE A 60 13.92 -15.87 -25.16
CA ILE A 60 13.25 -15.31 -26.34
C ILE A 60 13.50 -13.80 -26.45
N ARG A 61 13.42 -13.06 -25.34
CA ARG A 61 13.74 -11.63 -25.32
C ARG A 61 15.20 -11.36 -25.67
N LYS A 62 16.13 -12.20 -25.23
CA LYS A 62 17.55 -12.09 -25.60
C LYS A 62 17.73 -12.33 -27.10
N ASP A 63 17.18 -13.42 -27.63
CA ASP A 63 17.27 -13.78 -29.05
C ASP A 63 16.68 -12.70 -29.96
N SER A 64 15.54 -12.11 -29.57
CA SER A 64 14.91 -11.02 -30.34
C SER A 64 15.78 -9.77 -30.44
N LYS A 65 16.66 -9.54 -29.45
CA LYS A 65 17.63 -8.43 -29.46
C LYS A 65 18.81 -8.76 -30.36
N GLU A 66 19.33 -9.99 -30.27
CA GLU A 66 20.47 -10.46 -31.06
C GLU A 66 20.15 -10.57 -32.55
N LYS A 67 18.89 -10.87 -32.90
CA LYS A 67 18.39 -10.98 -34.28
C LYS A 67 17.84 -9.67 -34.85
N GLU A 68 17.95 -8.56 -34.11
CA GLU A 68 17.47 -7.23 -34.52
C GLU A 68 16.03 -7.21 -35.04
N ILE A 69 15.12 -7.92 -34.36
CA ILE A 69 13.73 -8.04 -34.81
C ILE A 69 13.00 -6.69 -34.72
N GLU A 70 12.53 -6.19 -35.86
CA GLU A 70 11.87 -4.89 -36.01
C GLU A 70 10.58 -4.78 -35.17
N ASN A 71 9.68 -5.78 -35.24
CA ASN A 71 8.49 -5.86 -34.39
C ASN A 71 8.69 -6.81 -33.20
N ARG A 72 9.60 -6.41 -32.30
CA ARG A 72 10.03 -7.23 -31.16
C ARG A 72 8.89 -7.71 -30.26
N ARG A 73 7.88 -6.87 -30.00
CA ARG A 73 6.77 -7.23 -29.08
C ARG A 73 5.92 -8.36 -29.63
N LEU A 74 5.48 -8.23 -30.89
CA LEU A 74 4.64 -9.24 -31.54
C LEU A 74 5.39 -10.56 -31.67
N TRP A 75 6.64 -10.50 -32.15
CA TRP A 75 7.48 -11.69 -32.30
C TRP A 75 7.72 -12.41 -30.98
N VAL A 76 8.04 -11.70 -29.89
CA VAL A 76 8.21 -12.30 -28.56
C VAL A 76 6.92 -12.99 -28.11
N ALA A 77 5.76 -12.36 -28.30
CA ALA A 77 4.48 -12.94 -27.92
C ALA A 77 4.21 -14.26 -28.67
N GLU A 78 4.42 -14.28 -29.99
CA GLU A 78 4.26 -15.48 -30.81
C GLU A 78 5.19 -16.63 -30.40
N GLN A 79 6.47 -16.33 -30.14
CA GLN A 79 7.42 -17.37 -29.72
C GLN A 79 7.08 -17.91 -28.33
N VAL A 80 6.64 -17.05 -27.41
CA VAL A 80 6.19 -17.47 -26.08
C VAL A 80 4.97 -18.38 -26.19
N SER A 81 3.98 -18.02 -27.02
CA SER A 81 2.82 -18.88 -27.27
C SER A 81 3.20 -20.26 -27.80
N LYS A 82 4.11 -20.32 -28.79
CA LYS A 82 4.60 -21.60 -29.36
C LYS A 82 5.29 -22.48 -28.33
N GLU A 83 6.15 -21.90 -27.50
CA GLU A 83 6.84 -22.66 -26.44
C GLU A 83 5.88 -23.09 -25.33
N MET A 84 4.87 -22.29 -25.00
CA MET A 84 3.82 -22.67 -24.06
C MET A 84 2.99 -23.85 -24.58
N GLU A 85 2.58 -23.84 -25.84
CA GLU A 85 1.86 -24.95 -26.48
C GLU A 85 2.70 -26.22 -26.49
N LYS A 86 3.97 -26.13 -26.93
CA LYS A 86 4.90 -27.26 -27.01
C LYS A 86 5.15 -27.94 -25.67
N LYS A 87 5.16 -27.16 -24.58
CA LYS A 87 5.39 -27.65 -23.22
C LYS A 87 4.10 -27.87 -22.42
N GLU A 88 2.94 -27.74 -23.07
CA GLU A 88 1.61 -27.87 -22.46
C GLU A 88 1.45 -26.98 -21.19
N LEU A 89 2.05 -25.79 -21.22
CA LEU A 89 2.02 -24.87 -20.07
C LEU A 89 0.70 -24.11 -20.02
N ASN A 90 -0.02 -24.25 -18.90
CA ASN A 90 -1.25 -23.52 -18.66
C ASN A 90 -0.97 -22.05 -18.24
N ALA A 91 -1.49 -21.10 -19.00
CA ALA A 91 -1.29 -19.66 -18.77
C ALA A 91 -1.81 -19.18 -17.41
N VAL A 92 -2.98 -19.68 -16.98
CA VAL A 92 -3.59 -19.31 -15.69
C VAL A 92 -2.74 -19.83 -14.54
N LYS A 93 -2.36 -21.12 -14.57
CA LYS A 93 -1.43 -21.71 -13.59
C LYS A 93 -0.12 -20.92 -13.51
N ASN A 94 0.38 -20.45 -14.65
CA ASN A 94 1.59 -19.63 -14.70
C ASN A 94 1.42 -18.29 -13.96
N ILE A 95 0.33 -17.56 -14.23
CA ILE A 95 0.02 -16.29 -13.56
C ILE A 95 -0.07 -16.51 -12.04
N PHE A 96 -0.77 -17.57 -11.60
CA PHE A 96 -0.81 -17.94 -10.18
C PHE A 96 0.57 -18.23 -9.60
N GLY A 97 1.41 -18.98 -10.31
CA GLY A 97 2.77 -19.27 -9.90
C GLY A 97 3.62 -18.00 -9.74
N VAL A 98 3.53 -17.06 -10.69
CA VAL A 98 4.22 -15.77 -10.62
C VAL A 98 3.76 -14.97 -9.41
N LEU A 99 2.45 -14.86 -9.19
CA LEU A 99 1.90 -14.13 -8.04
C LEU A 99 2.29 -14.79 -6.71
N ALA A 100 2.30 -16.12 -6.64
CA ALA A 100 2.74 -16.86 -5.44
C ALA A 100 4.22 -16.61 -5.13
N ILE A 101 5.09 -16.59 -6.14
CA ILE A 101 6.52 -16.24 -5.98
C ILE A 101 6.66 -14.81 -5.46
N HIS A 102 5.92 -13.85 -6.02
CA HIS A 102 5.96 -12.47 -5.57
C HIS A 102 5.48 -12.32 -4.12
N LEU A 103 4.40 -13.00 -3.75
CA LEU A 103 3.87 -12.99 -2.39
C LEU A 103 4.87 -13.59 -1.39
N LEU A 104 5.53 -14.69 -1.77
CA LEU A 104 6.58 -15.32 -0.97
C LEU A 104 7.76 -14.36 -0.75
N ASN A 105 8.28 -13.78 -1.83
CA ASN A 105 9.41 -12.85 -1.77
C ASN A 105 9.07 -11.60 -0.94
N LEU A 106 7.86 -11.08 -1.09
CA LEU A 106 7.38 -9.93 -0.34
C LEU A 106 7.32 -10.24 1.15
N ARG A 107 6.78 -11.40 1.53
CA ARG A 107 6.77 -11.87 2.93
C ARG A 107 8.17 -11.93 3.51
N GLU A 108 9.11 -12.61 2.83
CA GLU A 108 10.49 -12.75 3.33
C GLU A 108 11.17 -11.39 3.46
N THR A 109 11.00 -10.51 2.47
CA THR A 109 11.58 -9.17 2.50
C THR A 109 11.07 -8.34 3.68
N ILE A 110 9.76 -8.39 3.95
CA ILE A 110 9.17 -7.70 5.12
C ILE A 110 9.73 -8.28 6.42
N ARG A 111 9.84 -9.61 6.54
CA ARG A 111 10.43 -10.26 7.73
C ARG A 111 11.87 -9.84 7.96
N TYR A 112 12.71 -9.89 6.92
CA TYR A 112 14.10 -9.42 7.03
C TYR A 112 14.18 -7.95 7.47
N PHE A 113 13.31 -7.09 6.94
CA PHE A 113 13.25 -5.69 7.36
C PHE A 113 12.85 -5.53 8.84
N MET A 114 11.87 -6.30 9.31
CA MET A 114 11.45 -6.31 10.71
C MET A 114 12.58 -6.82 11.63
N GLU A 115 13.30 -7.86 11.24
CA GLU A 115 14.43 -8.40 12.00
C GLU A 115 15.57 -7.39 12.10
N ALA A 116 15.95 -6.76 10.98
CA ALA A 116 17.00 -5.75 10.95
C ALA A 116 16.67 -4.52 11.82
N THR A 117 15.43 -4.02 11.76
CA THR A 117 14.99 -2.89 12.58
C THR A 117 14.92 -3.22 14.07
N SER A 118 14.59 -4.47 14.41
CA SER A 118 14.62 -4.99 15.79
C SER A 118 16.04 -5.09 16.36
N GLN A 119 17.02 -5.42 15.51
CA GLN A 119 18.43 -5.50 15.93
C GLN A 119 19.04 -4.11 16.15
N VAL A 120 18.76 -3.17 15.24
CA VAL A 120 19.20 -1.76 15.38
C VAL A 120 18.65 -1.12 16.66
N THR A 121 17.39 -1.39 17.03
CA THR A 121 16.78 -0.86 18.26
C THR A 121 17.36 -1.45 19.55
N LEU A 122 17.96 -2.64 19.51
CA LEU A 122 18.68 -3.23 20.64
C LEU A 122 20.06 -2.58 20.84
N GLU A 123 20.74 -2.21 19.76
CA GLU A 123 22.05 -1.55 19.78
C GLU A 123 21.97 -0.05 20.13
N ASP A 124 20.87 0.63 19.76
CA ASP A 124 20.65 2.08 19.99
C ASP A 124 19.88 2.42 21.29
N SER A 125 19.85 1.50 22.26
CA SER A 125 19.08 1.60 23.52
C SER A 125 19.41 2.79 24.45
N SER A 126 20.28 3.71 24.01
CA SER A 126 20.57 5.02 24.65
C SER A 126 19.62 6.16 24.25
N LYS A 127 18.70 5.95 23.29
CA LYS A 127 17.71 6.96 22.83
C LYS A 127 16.25 6.58 23.17
N LYS A 128 16.01 6.08 24.38
CA LYS A 128 14.69 5.61 24.83
C LYS A 128 13.63 6.71 25.06
N ASP A 129 13.98 7.99 24.92
CA ASP A 129 13.05 9.11 25.17
C ASP A 129 12.29 9.59 23.93
N LEU A 130 12.53 9.00 22.76
CA LEU A 130 11.76 9.19 21.54
C LEU A 130 11.00 7.89 21.21
N GLU A 131 10.20 7.38 22.13
CA GLU A 131 9.13 6.47 21.74
C GLU A 131 8.21 7.26 20.79
N GLU A 132 8.44 7.08 19.50
CA GLU A 132 7.56 7.52 18.43
C GLU A 132 6.19 6.91 18.73
N GLU A 133 5.28 7.70 19.30
CA GLU A 133 3.91 7.28 19.63
C GLU A 133 3.13 7.03 18.33
N ARG A 134 3.47 5.95 17.63
CA ARG A 134 2.74 5.47 16.49
C ARG A 134 1.58 4.62 16.99
N PHE A 135 0.37 5.08 16.76
CA PHE A 135 -0.82 4.27 17.03
C PHE A 135 -1.58 3.99 15.75
N LEU A 136 -2.13 2.80 15.64
CA LEU A 136 -2.98 2.33 14.54
C LEU A 136 -4.43 2.27 15.02
N LYS A 137 -5.38 2.79 14.24
CA LYS A 137 -6.82 2.63 14.47
C LYS A 137 -7.50 2.14 13.20
N GLU A 138 -8.44 1.23 13.37
CA GLU A 138 -9.18 0.57 12.28
C GLU A 138 -10.69 0.71 12.51
N THR A 139 -11.40 1.05 11.45
CA THR A 139 -12.86 1.12 11.39
C THR A 139 -13.34 0.40 10.12
N ASN A 140 -14.65 0.21 9.96
CA ASN A 140 -15.21 -0.42 8.76
C ASN A 140 -15.00 0.41 7.47
N ARG A 141 -14.66 1.71 7.58
CA ARG A 141 -14.54 2.62 6.42
C ARG A 141 -13.12 3.12 6.18
N TYR A 142 -12.29 3.11 7.20
CA TYR A 142 -10.91 3.58 7.09
C TYR A 142 -10.00 3.00 8.17
N ARG A 143 -8.71 2.93 7.84
CA ARG A 143 -7.61 2.56 8.74
C ARG A 143 -6.58 3.67 8.72
N TYR A 144 -6.00 4.03 9.85
CA TYR A 144 -4.98 5.07 9.87
C TYR A 144 -3.96 4.90 10.98
N THR A 145 -2.78 5.48 10.77
CA THR A 145 -1.75 5.67 11.78
C THR A 145 -1.49 7.14 12.01
N ILE A 146 -1.23 7.53 13.26
CA ILE A 146 -0.67 8.84 13.60
C ILE A 146 0.72 8.62 14.20
N GLN A 147 1.67 9.46 13.82
CA GLN A 147 3.04 9.48 14.36
C GLN A 147 3.40 10.91 14.77
N ARG A 148 4.02 11.07 15.94
CA ARG A 148 4.61 12.34 16.36
C ARG A 148 6.03 12.46 15.80
N LEU A 149 6.28 13.52 15.04
CA LEU A 149 7.61 13.98 14.65
C LEU A 149 8.02 15.19 15.50
N PRO A 150 9.28 15.67 15.48
CA PRO A 150 9.70 16.80 16.32
C PRO A 150 8.87 18.07 16.13
N ASP A 151 8.52 18.41 14.90
CA ASP A 151 7.86 19.65 14.49
C ASP A 151 6.38 19.48 14.16
N LYS A 152 5.93 18.26 13.82
CA LYS A 152 4.56 17.99 13.38
C LYS A 152 4.00 16.63 13.84
N TRP A 153 2.74 16.37 13.52
CA TRP A 153 2.14 15.06 13.54
C TRP A 153 1.88 14.61 12.11
N GLU A 154 2.27 13.39 11.78
CA GLU A 154 2.00 12.77 10.48
C GLU A 154 0.87 11.75 10.64
N VAL A 155 -0.12 11.82 9.75
CA VAL A 155 -1.20 10.85 9.66
C VAL A 155 -1.17 10.20 8.30
N ARG A 156 -1.27 8.87 8.27
CA ARG A 156 -1.48 8.08 7.05
C ARG A 156 -2.76 7.30 7.20
N ALA A 157 -3.69 7.43 6.25
CA ALA A 157 -4.95 6.71 6.25
C ALA A 157 -5.28 6.05 4.91
N ILE A 158 -5.87 4.86 4.98
CA ILE A 158 -6.48 4.16 3.86
C ILE A 158 -7.99 4.25 4.03
N LEU A 159 -8.68 4.83 3.05
CA LEU A 159 -10.14 4.95 3.01
C LEU A 159 -10.76 3.84 2.13
N ASP A 160 -12.05 3.61 2.28
CA ASP A 160 -12.87 2.80 1.37
C ASP A 160 -13.22 3.56 0.06
N LYS A 161 -13.22 4.90 0.11
CA LYS A 161 -13.48 5.79 -1.02
C LYS A 161 -12.22 6.45 -1.57
N THR A 162 -12.27 6.78 -2.86
CA THR A 162 -11.17 7.49 -3.52
C THR A 162 -11.28 9.01 -3.37
N ALA A 163 -10.13 9.69 -3.39
CA ALA A 163 -10.00 11.14 -3.27
C ALA A 163 -10.75 11.92 -4.34
N SER A 164 -10.91 11.32 -5.52
CA SER A 164 -11.71 11.90 -6.60
C SER A 164 -13.18 12.10 -6.23
N LEU A 165 -13.70 11.38 -5.23
CA LEU A 165 -15.10 11.40 -4.80
C LEU A 165 -15.35 12.26 -3.56
N TRP A 166 -14.32 12.89 -2.99
CA TRP A 166 -14.48 13.66 -1.76
C TRP A 166 -15.39 14.88 -1.93
N ASN A 167 -16.26 15.10 -0.96
CA ASN A 167 -17.12 16.27 -0.87
C ASN A 167 -16.51 17.33 0.05
N LEU A 168 -15.72 18.23 -0.52
CA LEU A 168 -15.04 19.29 0.23
C LEU A 168 -16.00 20.36 0.74
N GLU A 169 -17.18 20.53 0.16
CA GLU A 169 -18.19 21.48 0.65
C GLU A 169 -18.78 21.02 1.99
N ASN A 170 -19.08 19.72 2.11
CA ASN A 170 -19.51 19.14 3.38
C ASN A 170 -18.39 19.25 4.42
N LEU A 171 -17.14 18.97 4.03
CA LEU A 171 -15.97 19.12 4.91
C LEU A 171 -15.83 20.56 5.40
N ARG A 172 -15.99 21.56 4.53
CA ARG A 172 -15.98 22.99 4.87
C ARG A 172 -17.02 23.34 5.92
N ARG A 173 -18.27 22.93 5.70
CA ARG A 173 -19.38 23.20 6.62
C ARG A 173 -19.19 22.58 8.01
N GLU A 174 -18.67 21.36 8.06
CA GLU A 174 -18.48 20.67 9.34
C GLU A 174 -17.27 21.21 10.10
N LEU A 175 -16.16 21.50 9.41
CA LEU A 175 -14.94 22.00 10.03
C LEU A 175 -15.01 23.48 10.40
N SER A 176 -15.91 24.28 9.82
CA SER A 176 -16.15 25.65 10.29
C SER A 176 -16.65 25.70 11.74
N ASN A 177 -17.36 24.65 12.21
CA ASN A 177 -17.76 24.54 13.62
C ASN A 177 -16.55 24.36 14.57
N TYR A 178 -15.38 24.05 14.03
CA TYR A 178 -14.11 23.90 14.74
C TYR A 178 -13.17 25.09 14.48
N ASN A 179 -13.68 26.20 13.96
CA ASN A 179 -12.92 27.39 13.59
C ASN A 179 -11.80 27.13 12.56
N PHE A 180 -11.98 26.11 11.70
CA PHE A 180 -11.09 25.91 10.57
C PHE A 180 -11.61 26.64 9.34
N TRP A 181 -10.69 27.30 8.65
CA TRP A 181 -10.86 27.75 7.28
C TRP A 181 -10.16 26.78 6.33
N ILE A 182 -10.79 26.46 5.19
CA ILE A 182 -10.29 25.46 4.23
C ILE A 182 -9.96 26.13 2.91
N GLU A 183 -8.76 25.85 2.41
CA GLU A 183 -8.33 26.25 1.07
C GLU A 183 -7.99 25.01 0.23
N GLU A 184 -8.61 24.86 -0.95
CA GLU A 184 -8.25 23.79 -1.88
C GLU A 184 -7.12 24.30 -2.78
N ILE A 185 -6.00 23.60 -2.76
CA ILE A 185 -4.76 24.06 -3.41
C ILE A 185 -4.61 23.39 -4.77
N HIS A 186 -4.99 22.12 -4.84
CA HIS A 186 -4.76 21.33 -6.03
C HIS A 186 -5.80 20.26 -6.26
N LYS A 187 -6.22 20.16 -7.52
CA LYS A 187 -7.13 19.12 -8.00
C LYS A 187 -6.63 18.57 -9.33
N ARG A 188 -6.14 17.33 -9.31
CA ARG A 188 -5.83 16.56 -10.53
C ARG A 188 -6.40 15.18 -10.34
N ARG A 189 -7.18 14.63 -11.27
CA ARG A 189 -7.53 13.21 -11.12
C ARG A 189 -6.24 12.38 -11.24
N PRO A 190 -5.87 11.51 -10.25
CA PRO A 190 -6.68 11.02 -9.11
C PRO A 190 -6.35 11.61 -7.72
N SER A 191 -5.56 12.68 -7.61
CA SER A 191 -5.18 13.36 -6.36
C SER A 191 -5.98 14.63 -6.02
N ARG A 192 -6.06 14.94 -4.72
CA ARG A 192 -6.59 16.21 -4.21
C ARG A 192 -5.80 16.67 -3.00
N THR A 193 -5.50 17.95 -2.94
CA THR A 193 -4.80 18.56 -1.80
C THR A 193 -5.53 19.80 -1.33
N PHE A 194 -5.73 19.89 -0.01
CA PHE A 194 -6.31 21.04 0.64
C PHE A 194 -5.62 21.31 1.98
N GLU A 195 -5.71 22.54 2.44
CA GLU A 195 -5.20 22.99 3.72
C GLU A 195 -6.32 23.48 4.62
N LEU A 196 -6.12 23.27 5.92
CA LEU A 196 -6.99 23.73 6.99
C LEU A 196 -6.18 24.66 7.89
N TYR A 197 -6.74 25.83 8.15
CA TYR A 197 -6.14 26.87 8.97
C TYR A 197 -7.03 27.17 10.18
N ALA A 198 -6.47 27.11 11.37
CA ALA A 198 -7.06 27.61 12.61
C ALA A 198 -6.02 28.45 13.37
N GLN A 199 -6.45 29.16 14.42
CA GLN A 199 -5.60 30.08 15.18
C GLN A 199 -4.30 29.44 15.71
N ASP A 200 -4.36 28.16 16.08
CA ASP A 200 -3.26 27.42 16.67
C ASP A 200 -3.03 26.05 16.00
N MET A 201 -3.55 25.85 14.80
CA MET A 201 -3.39 24.59 14.08
C MET A 201 -3.38 24.82 12.57
N TYR A 202 -2.45 24.14 11.90
CA TYR A 202 -2.43 24.03 10.46
C TYR A 202 -2.43 22.55 10.07
N VAL A 203 -3.26 22.19 9.09
CA VAL A 203 -3.36 20.82 8.59
C VAL A 203 -3.29 20.83 7.08
N GLN A 204 -2.30 20.15 6.52
CA GLN A 204 -2.28 19.84 5.09
C GLN A 204 -2.80 18.43 4.88
N VAL A 205 -3.76 18.25 3.98
CA VAL A 205 -4.32 16.94 3.62
C VAL A 205 -4.10 16.68 2.13
N THR A 206 -3.43 15.58 1.82
CA THR A 206 -3.21 15.11 0.45
C THR A 206 -3.82 13.73 0.28
N GLY A 207 -4.73 13.61 -0.68
CA GLY A 207 -5.30 12.35 -1.13
C GLY A 207 -4.75 11.91 -2.46
N GLN A 208 -4.46 10.63 -2.61
CA GLN A 208 -4.21 9.98 -3.89
C GLN A 208 -4.90 8.61 -3.90
N GLU A 209 -5.81 8.40 -4.85
CA GLU A 209 -6.67 7.21 -4.84
C GLU A 209 -7.38 7.06 -3.49
N ASN A 210 -7.22 5.94 -2.78
CA ASN A 210 -7.80 5.72 -1.46
C ASN A 210 -6.84 6.03 -0.30
N GLN A 211 -5.65 6.55 -0.59
CA GLN A 211 -4.64 6.89 0.41
C GLN A 211 -4.72 8.38 0.79
N VAL A 212 -4.54 8.68 2.07
CA VAL A 212 -4.58 10.03 2.64
C VAL A 212 -3.39 10.27 3.53
N GLU A 213 -2.60 11.28 3.20
CA GLU A 213 -1.54 11.79 4.05
C GLU A 213 -2.00 13.11 4.68
N MET A 214 -1.78 13.29 5.98
CA MET A 214 -1.99 14.54 6.67
C MET A 214 -0.76 14.96 7.45
N SER A 215 -0.36 16.22 7.28
CA SER A 215 0.65 16.87 8.14
C SER A 215 -0.07 17.88 9.02
N ILE A 216 -0.05 17.65 10.33
CA ILE A 216 -0.72 18.48 11.34
C ILE A 216 0.33 19.20 12.19
N TYR A 217 0.30 20.52 12.17
CA TYR A 217 1.16 21.40 12.94
C TYR A 217 0.32 22.04 14.04
N THR A 218 0.71 21.81 15.29
CA THR A 218 0.04 22.34 16.49
C THR A 218 1.08 22.58 17.58
N PRO A 219 0.94 23.61 18.42
CA PRO A 219 1.80 23.82 19.58
C PRO A 219 1.85 22.58 20.48
N ALA A 220 3.00 22.38 21.13
CA ALA A 220 3.19 21.30 22.09
C ALA A 220 2.48 21.64 23.43
N THR A 221 1.18 21.36 23.50
CA THR A 221 0.36 21.46 24.70
C THR A 221 0.08 20.09 25.30
N THR A 222 -0.34 20.03 26.56
CA THR A 222 -0.68 18.78 27.26
C THR A 222 -1.85 18.02 26.60
N ASP A 223 -2.70 18.72 25.85
CA ASP A 223 -3.87 18.18 25.15
C ASP A 223 -3.65 18.00 23.63
N ALA A 224 -2.46 18.34 23.10
CA ALA A 224 -2.19 18.33 21.66
C ALA A 224 -2.53 16.98 20.99
N ARG A 225 -2.18 15.87 21.63
CA ARG A 225 -2.49 14.52 21.12
C ARG A 225 -3.99 14.25 21.01
N GLN A 226 -4.77 14.62 22.03
CA GLN A 226 -6.22 14.42 22.01
C GLN A 226 -6.87 15.27 20.91
N ARG A 227 -6.39 16.51 20.73
CA ARG A 227 -6.83 17.40 19.67
C ARG A 227 -6.52 16.85 18.28
N VAL A 228 -5.28 16.39 18.06
CA VAL A 228 -4.84 15.74 16.81
C VAL A 228 -5.67 14.51 16.49
N ASN A 229 -5.97 13.67 17.49
CA ASN A 229 -6.83 12.50 17.29
C ASN A 229 -8.24 12.91 16.88
N LYS A 230 -8.84 13.88 17.57
CA LYS A 230 -10.20 14.35 17.30
C LYS A 230 -10.33 14.95 15.89
N ILE A 231 -9.38 15.80 15.49
CA ILE A 231 -9.43 16.43 14.16
C ILE A 231 -9.18 15.39 13.06
N THR A 232 -8.24 14.48 13.26
CA THR A 232 -7.96 13.36 12.35
C THR A 232 -9.21 12.52 12.12
N GLU A 233 -9.86 12.08 13.19
CA GLU A 233 -11.07 11.25 13.09
C GLU A 233 -12.22 12.00 12.41
N THR A 234 -12.36 13.29 12.69
CA THR A 234 -13.39 14.13 12.05
C THR A 234 -13.15 14.23 10.55
N ILE A 235 -11.92 14.56 10.12
CA ILE A 235 -11.55 14.65 8.71
C ILE A 235 -11.78 13.30 8.01
N LEU A 236 -11.19 12.22 8.53
CA LEU A 236 -11.28 10.90 7.90
C LEU A 236 -12.73 10.39 7.81
N LYS A 237 -13.55 10.62 8.85
CA LYS A 237 -14.98 10.27 8.82
C LYS A 237 -15.73 11.02 7.73
N LEU A 238 -15.41 12.28 7.48
CA LEU A 238 -16.04 13.10 6.44
C LEU A 238 -15.55 12.72 5.04
N LEU A 239 -14.27 12.37 4.89
CA LEU A 239 -13.72 11.90 3.61
C LEU A 239 -14.22 10.50 3.22
N ALA A 240 -14.58 9.66 4.19
CA ALA A 240 -15.13 8.32 4.00
C ALA A 240 -16.68 8.28 3.88
N GLN A 241 -17.35 9.42 3.84
CA GLN A 241 -18.81 9.50 3.64
C GLN A 241 -19.21 9.43 2.18
#